data_AF-A0A1W6AJR5-F1
#
_entry.id   AF-A0A1W6AJR5-F1
#
_cell.length_a   1.000
_cell.length_b   1.000
_cell.length_c   1.000
_cell.angle_alpha   90.00
_cell.angle_beta   90.00
_cell.angle_gamma   90.00
#
_symmetry.space_group_name_H-M   'P 1'
#
loop_
_entity.id
_entity.type
_entity.pdbx_description
1 polymer ?
#
loop_
_entity_poly.entity_id
_entity_poly.type
_entity_poly.pdbx_seq_one_letter_code
_entity_poly.pdbx_strand_id
1 'polypeptide(L)'
;MSNVVKVKRLNKTLNIDEARLDSYLLDGYDQIDEAGEIITRATGGRNVSLAEFNGVLVEKDALVAENEKLKSENSKLKAENSKLKKSEPAEK
;
A
#
# COMPACT_ATOMS: atom_id res chain seq x y z
N MET A 1 2.01 -24.28 -5.84
CA MET A 1 0.89 -23.34 -6.02
C MET A 1 1.39 -22.29 -6.98
N SER A 2 0.82 -22.22 -8.18
CA SER A 2 1.22 -21.22 -9.17
C SER A 2 0.64 -19.88 -8.72
N ASN A 3 1.47 -18.93 -8.28
CA ASN A 3 1.01 -17.59 -7.97
C ASN A 3 0.73 -16.87 -9.29
N VAL A 4 -0.51 -16.99 -9.76
CA VAL A 4 -0.94 -16.39 -11.03
C VAL A 4 -1.55 -15.03 -10.76
N VAL A 5 -1.02 -13.99 -11.42
CA VAL A 5 -1.52 -12.61 -11.35
C VAL A 5 -2.13 -12.20 -12.68
N LYS A 6 -3.12 -11.32 -12.64
CA LYS A 6 -3.77 -10.78 -13.83
C LYS A 6 -3.13 -9.44 -14.20
N VAL A 7 -2.80 -9.28 -15.47
CA VAL A 7 -2.27 -8.03 -16.02
C VAL A 7 -3.08 -7.61 -17.24
N LYS A 8 -3.19 -6.31 -17.50
CA LYS A 8 -3.99 -5.72 -18.56
C LYS A 8 -3.22 -4.64 -19.29
N ARG A 9 -3.30 -4.65 -20.62
CA ARG A 9 -2.88 -3.54 -21.47
C ARG A 9 -3.94 -3.33 -22.54
N LEU A 10 -4.56 -2.14 -22.55
CA LEU A 10 -5.70 -1.83 -23.42
C LEU A 10 -6.83 -2.88 -23.25
N ASN A 11 -7.21 -3.56 -24.34
CA ASN A 11 -8.24 -4.61 -24.35
C ASN A 11 -7.69 -6.02 -24.10
N LYS A 12 -6.38 -6.15 -23.83
CA LYS A 12 -5.74 -7.44 -23.62
C LYS A 12 -5.55 -7.69 -22.12
N THR A 13 -6.15 -8.75 -21.62
CA THR A 13 -5.93 -9.28 -20.26
C THR A 13 -5.16 -10.59 -20.36
N LEU A 14 -4.20 -10.79 -19.46
CA LEU A 14 -3.36 -11.98 -19.39
C LEU A 14 -3.23 -12.46 -17.96
N ASN A 15 -3.18 -13.77 -17.79
CA ASN A 15 -2.85 -14.42 -16.54
C ASN A 15 -1.40 -14.86 -16.64
N ILE A 16 -0.53 -14.27 -15.83
CA ILE A 16 0.91 -14.54 -15.85
C ILE A 16 1.35 -15.05 -14.48
N ASP A 17 2.50 -15.72 -14.44
CA ASP A 17 3.16 -16.03 -13.19
C ASP A 17 3.67 -14.74 -12.54
N GLU A 18 3.54 -14.63 -11.22
CA GLU A 18 4.04 -13.52 -10.41
C GLU A 18 5.53 -13.24 -10.68
N ALA A 19 6.33 -14.27 -10.94
CA ALA A 19 7.75 -14.12 -11.28
C ALA A 19 8.02 -13.31 -12.56
N ARG A 20 7.00 -13.13 -13.41
CA ARG A 20 7.09 -12.35 -14.66
C ARG A 20 6.43 -10.97 -14.55
N LEU A 21 5.81 -10.64 -13.42
CA LEU A 21 5.06 -9.40 -13.24
C LEU A 21 5.91 -8.17 -13.58
N ASP A 22 7.14 -8.10 -13.07
CA ASP A 22 8.04 -6.96 -13.30
C ASP A 22 8.31 -6.71 -14.79
N SER A 23 8.52 -7.77 -15.57
CA SER A 23 8.72 -7.66 -17.02
C SER A 23 7.48 -7.11 -17.71
N TYR A 24 6.27 -7.56 -17.31
CA TYR A 24 5.03 -7.09 -17.90
C TYR A 24 4.71 -5.64 -17.48
N LEU A 25 5.01 -5.24 -16.25
CA LEU A 25 4.91 -3.84 -15.81
C LEU A 25 5.84 -2.92 -16.63
N LEU A 26 7.06 -3.40 -16.93
CA LEU A 26 8.02 -2.70 -17.79
C LEU A 26 7.56 -2.63 -19.26
N ASP A 27 6.86 -3.66 -19.74
CA ASP A 27 6.28 -3.69 -21.08
C ASP A 27 4.99 -2.85 -21.21
N GLY A 28 4.54 -2.21 -20.13
CA GLY A 28 3.39 -1.31 -20.15
C GLY A 28 2.05 -1.96 -19.75
N TYR A 29 2.06 -3.14 -19.13
CA TYR A 29 0.85 -3.76 -18.59
C TYR A 29 0.60 -3.28 -17.16
N ASP A 30 -0.67 -2.98 -16.85
CA ASP A 30 -1.13 -2.70 -15.49
C ASP A 30 -1.51 -4.02 -14.81
N GLN A 31 -1.15 -4.20 -13.55
CA GLN A 31 -1.69 -5.31 -12.75
C GLN A 31 -3.12 -5.01 -12.35
N ILE A 32 -4.02 -5.97 -12.57
CA ILE A 32 -5.44 -5.85 -12.22
C ILE A 32 -5.84 -6.92 -11.21
N ASP A 33 -6.86 -6.60 -10.41
CA ASP A 33 -7.50 -7.57 -9.52
C ASP A 33 -8.56 -8.41 -10.26
N GLU A 34 -9.33 -9.21 -9.51
CA GLU A 34 -10.42 -10.00 -10.09
C GLU A 34 -11.62 -9.17 -10.56
N ALA A 35 -11.82 -7.98 -9.98
CA ALA A 35 -12.86 -7.02 -10.36
C ALA A 35 -12.48 -6.16 -11.58
N GLY A 36 -11.20 -6.21 -11.99
CA GLY A 36 -10.65 -5.41 -13.09
C GLY A 36 -10.12 -4.04 -12.66
N GLU A 37 -9.98 -3.79 -11.37
CA GLU A 37 -9.36 -2.60 -10.80
C GLU A 37 -7.84 -2.69 -10.84
N ILE A 38 -7.16 -1.55 -11.04
CA ILE A 38 -5.70 -1.50 -11.18
C ILE A 38 -5.05 -1.54 -9.79
N ILE A 39 -4.35 -2.64 -9.49
CA ILE A 39 -3.55 -2.79 -8.26
C ILE A 39 -2.22 -2.05 -8.40
N THR A 40 -1.52 -2.28 -9.51
CA THR A 40 -0.19 -1.69 -9.76
C THR A 40 -0.14 -1.17 -11.18
N ARG A 41 0.26 0.10 -11.32
CA ARG A 41 0.36 0.77 -12.61
C ARG A 41 1.65 0.37 -13.32
N ALA A 42 1.58 0.28 -14.64
CA ALA A 42 2.72 0.05 -15.50
C ALA A 42 3.80 1.12 -15.30
N THR A 43 5.05 0.67 -15.21
CA THR A 43 6.23 1.54 -15.13
C THR A 43 6.78 1.88 -16.51
N GLY A 44 6.53 1.01 -17.50
CA GLY A 44 6.90 1.21 -18.89
C GLY A 44 6.09 2.30 -19.59
N GLY A 45 6.77 3.22 -20.26
CA GLY A 45 6.14 4.23 -21.13
C GLY A 45 5.36 5.33 -20.40
N ARG A 46 5.40 5.37 -19.06
CA ARG A 46 4.86 6.46 -18.25
C ARG A 46 6.00 7.31 -17.72
N ASN A 47 5.94 8.61 -18.01
CA ASN A 47 6.91 9.58 -17.52
C ASN A 47 6.29 10.36 -16.36
N VAL A 48 7.05 10.51 -15.28
CA VAL A 48 6.74 11.42 -14.18
C VAL A 48 7.72 12.58 -14.24
N SER A 49 7.27 13.80 -13.90
CA SER A 49 8.21 14.90 -13.73
C SER A 49 9.00 14.75 -12.44
N LEU A 50 10.22 15.29 -12.40
CA LEU A 50 11.03 15.32 -11.18
C LEU A 50 10.33 16.08 -10.04
N ALA A 51 9.55 17.11 -10.38
CA ALA A 51 8.79 17.89 -9.41
C ALA A 51 7.70 17.05 -8.73
N GLU A 52 6.91 16.30 -9.50
CA GLU A 52 5.87 15.40 -8.97
C GLU A 52 6.49 14.28 -8.14
N PHE A 53 7.59 13.67 -8.61
CA PHE A 53 8.27 12.62 -7.87
C PHE A 53 8.79 13.12 -6.51
N ASN A 54 9.44 14.29 -6.49
CA ASN A 54 9.91 14.89 -5.25
C ASN A 54 8.76 15.29 -4.32
N GLY A 55 7.63 15.77 -4.86
CA GLY A 55 6.42 16.05 -4.09
C GLY A 55 5.89 14.81 -3.38
N VAL A 56 5.77 13.69 -4.10
CA VAL A 56 5.32 12.42 -3.53
C VAL A 56 6.29 11.90 -2.46
N LEU A 57 7.61 12.10 -2.62
CA LEU A 57 8.58 11.73 -1.60
C LEU A 57 8.37 12.52 -0.29
N VAL A 58 8.16 13.83 -0.39
CA VAL A 58 7.90 14.70 0.77
C VAL A 58 6.61 14.28 1.48
N GLU A 59 5.52 14.04 0.72
CA GLU A 59 4.25 13.56 1.28
C GLU A 59 4.41 12.19 1.96
N LYS A 60 5.13 11.26 1.33
CA LYS A 60 5.40 9.94 1.89
C LYS A 60 6.17 10.05 3.20
N ASP A 61 7.17 10.92 3.29
CA ASP A 61 7.92 11.10 4.53
C ASP A 61 7.08 11.76 5.64
N ALA A 62 6.22 12.72 5.28
CA ALA A 62 5.27 13.32 6.22
C ALA A 62 4.26 12.29 6.77
N LEU A 63 3.68 11.45 5.90
CA LEU A 63 2.75 10.38 6.27
C LEU A 63 3.40 9.29 7.13
N VAL A 64 4.67 8.97 6.89
CA VAL A 64 5.43 8.04 7.74
C VAL A 64 5.60 8.63 9.14
N ALA A 65 6.02 9.89 9.24
CA ALA A 65 6.19 10.57 10.52
C ALA A 65 4.87 10.69 11.30
N GLU A 66 3.76 10.98 10.62
CA GLU A 66 2.44 11.01 11.24
C GLU A 66 1.99 9.62 11.73
N ASN A 67 2.17 8.58 10.92
CA ASN A 67 1.87 7.21 11.32
C ASN A 67 2.66 6.77 12.56
N GLU A 68 3.94 7.13 12.65
CA GLU A 68 4.76 6.82 13.82
C GLU A 68 4.27 7.56 15.08
N LYS A 69 3.94 8.85 14.95
CA LYS A 69 3.32 9.63 16.05
C LYS A 69 2.02 8.98 16.52
N LEU A 70 1.11 8.69 15.60
CA LEU A 70 -0.17 8.05 15.90
C LEU A 70 0.02 6.68 16.56
N LYS A 71 0.95 5.84 16.09
CA LYS A 71 1.27 4.55 16.73
C LYS A 71 1.80 4.74 18.15
N SER A 72 2.65 5.74 18.38
CA SER A 72 3.19 6.05 19.70
C SER A 72 2.11 6.57 20.66
N GLU A 73 1.14 7.34 20.16
CA GLU A 73 0.03 7.84 20.95
C GLU A 73 -0.97 6.72 21.25
N ASN A 74 -1.29 5.88 20.26
CA ASN A 74 -2.12 4.69 20.44
C ASN A 74 -1.53 3.73 21.50
N SER A 75 -0.20 3.55 21.53
CA SER A 75 0.44 2.68 22.51
C SER A 75 0.37 3.27 23.93
N LYS A 76 0.58 4.59 24.07
CA LYS A 76 0.39 5.32 25.34
C LYS A 76 -1.05 5.22 25.84
N LEU A 77 -2.03 5.52 24.98
CA LEU A 77 -3.45 5.45 25.30
C LEU A 77 -3.89 4.01 25.63
N LYS A 78 -3.38 2.99 24.94
CA LYS A 78 -3.63 1.59 25.30
C LYS A 78 -3.02 1.23 26.66
N ALA A 79 -1.82 1.71 26.97
CA ALA A 79 -1.20 1.50 28.26
C ALA A 79 -1.99 2.18 29.39
N GLU A 80 -2.45 3.41 29.17
CA GLU A 80 -3.30 4.15 30.10
C GLU A 80 -4.66 3.48 30.30
N ASN A 81 -5.36 3.11 29.22
CA ASN A 81 -6.59 2.31 29.29
C ASN A 81 -6.39 0.98 30.04
N SER A 82 -5.24 0.31 29.86
CA SER A 82 -4.94 -0.92 30.58
C SER A 82 -4.70 -0.70 32.07
N LYS A 83 -4.18 0.47 32.46
CA LYS A 83 -4.00 0.86 33.86
C LYS A 83 -5.33 1.27 34.48
N LEU A 84 -6.14 2.06 33.79
CA LEU A 84 -7.47 2.47 34.23
C LEU A 84 -8.40 1.26 34.43
N LYS A 85 -8.44 0.32 33.48
CA LYS A 85 -9.17 -0.95 33.64
C LYS A 85 -8.67 -1.83 34.79
N LYS A 86 -7.38 -1.72 35.15
CA LYS A 86 -6.80 -2.42 36.31
C LYS A 86 -6.98 -1.67 37.63
N SER A 87 -7.30 -0.38 37.60
CA SER A 87 -7.68 0.42 38.76
C SER A 87 -9.20 0.52 38.97
N GLU A 88 -10.01 0.00 38.04
CA GLU A 88 -11.46 -0.20 38.18
C GLU A 88 -11.90 -1.59 38.74
N PRO A 89 -11.14 -2.39 39.52
CA PRO A 89 -11.79 -3.40 40.34
C PRO A 89 -12.42 -2.70 41.55
N ALA A 90 -13.75 -2.76 41.57
CA ALA A 90 -14.70 -2.42 42.65
C ALA A 90 -15.24 -0.98 42.68
N GLU A 91 -16.34 -0.76 41.96
CA GLU A 91 -17.50 -0.12 42.59
C GLU A 91 -18.83 -0.69 42.06
N LYS A 92 -19.45 -1.51 42.93
CA LYS A 92 -20.83 -2.07 42.97
C LYS A 92 -21.17 -3.30 42.14
#